data_AF-A0A2J7ZZN1-F1
#
_entry.id   AF-A0A2J7ZZN1-F1
#
_cell.length_a   1.000
_cell.length_b   1.000
_cell.length_c   1.000
_cell.angle_alpha   90.00
_cell.angle_beta   90.00
_cell.angle_gamma   90.00
#
_symmetry.space_group_name_H-M   'P 1'
#
loop_
_entity.id
_entity.type
_entity.pdbx_description
1 polymer ?
#
loop_
_entity_poly.entity_id
_entity_poly.type
_entity_poly.pdbx_seq_one_letter_code
_entity_poly.pdbx_strand_id
1 'polypeptide(L)'
;MHFLSGAVPHPNGYSEGVVTRVLPGEAASTQTLVSSRGELRPLIGADAHGGLELGPPLQLYMDPAARIEGEPSAARRPCAPFNELTDPVWDPYTSAVYMRAGYALLRLSGDDTVTVVAGDLAEGGHTDGPGRTARFNGLDRLELQAFIVTDGAGSLYVADDNRIRKVQLPVAGGGECSSQPQTAGGGLAAAVPATVEGDVVVSTLPLRAPDYIEGLAFDGGGSNGSSSLVYATESALYRLRLGDPTAAPSLLQGGNGAADGRGAGAQFDNIRGVAVDGGGHIYTNHFELVDQDFEKTSVRRVAADGTVSTIAEGLDALLVHLAILPNGHLVACGGGPLHVLGLGLKLPARHAAAAPLLPAAPAGPPPRTLPADLCALLDRQPDGTADVAIVVGDRTFHAHRGLLSARSDYFQQRFGADFADGSTQKLSLPDADPDAFEVVLCWVYMDAADIPAALAQAVAELADRLLLPELFQQAAAVVEAGMSPGTVVGLLLWAEARGPAFSELLSRLKAWYLANHEAVLQEADEEVKRLAQCPSLMVELMRGLSSRPAKRPRAS
;
A
#
# COMPACT_ATOMS: atom_id res chain seq x y z
N MET A 1 -7.33 -21.60 13.43
CA MET A 1 -7.22 -20.56 12.40
C MET A 1 -6.42 -21.16 11.26
N HIS A 2 -6.99 -21.25 10.06
CA HIS A 2 -6.24 -21.66 8.88
C HIS A 2 -5.41 -20.46 8.43
N PHE A 3 -4.11 -20.49 8.68
CA PHE A 3 -3.18 -19.50 8.14
C PHE A 3 -3.09 -19.71 6.63
N LEU A 4 -3.43 -18.69 5.84
CA LEU A 4 -2.96 -18.62 4.47
C LEU A 4 -1.47 -18.27 4.54
N SER A 5 -0.63 -19.31 4.53
CA SER A 5 0.81 -19.18 4.34
C SER A 5 1.10 -19.45 2.88
N GLY A 6 1.58 -18.42 2.18
CA GLY A 6 1.99 -18.51 0.77
C GLY A 6 3.46 -18.13 0.62
N ALA A 7 4.14 -18.75 -0.34
CA ALA A 7 5.49 -18.38 -0.75
C ALA A 7 5.43 -17.73 -2.13
N VAL A 8 5.94 -16.50 -2.27
CA VAL A 8 6.09 -15.84 -3.57
C VAL A 8 7.53 -16.07 -4.03
N PRO A 9 7.76 -16.77 -5.16
CA PRO A 9 9.11 -17.01 -5.67
C PRO A 9 9.84 -15.71 -5.96
N HIS A 10 11.11 -15.61 -5.56
CA HIS A 10 11.95 -14.47 -5.85
C HIS A 10 13.05 -14.83 -6.86
N PRO A 11 13.17 -14.14 -8.02
CA PRO A 11 14.08 -14.53 -9.10
C PRO A 11 15.57 -14.48 -8.69
N ASN A 12 15.95 -13.58 -7.78
CA ASN A 12 17.32 -13.42 -7.31
C ASN A 12 17.65 -14.22 -6.03
N GLY A 13 16.66 -14.93 -5.47
CA GLY A 13 16.82 -15.76 -4.27
C GLY A 13 17.16 -15.01 -2.96
N TYR A 14 17.22 -13.68 -2.95
CA TYR A 14 17.42 -12.89 -1.74
C TYR A 14 16.69 -11.54 -1.82
N SER A 15 15.91 -11.18 -0.80
CA SER A 15 15.17 -9.91 -0.71
C SER A 15 15.64 -9.07 0.50
N GLU A 16 15.87 -7.79 0.25
CA GLU A 16 16.49 -6.81 1.16
C GLU A 16 15.47 -5.86 1.82
N GLY A 17 14.19 -6.21 1.71
CA GLY A 17 13.09 -5.52 2.36
C GLY A 17 11.89 -5.27 1.45
N VAL A 18 10.79 -4.83 2.07
CA VAL A 18 9.51 -4.58 1.40
C VAL A 18 8.95 -3.26 1.92
N VAL A 19 8.49 -2.40 1.02
CA VAL A 19 7.92 -1.09 1.36
C VAL A 19 6.65 -0.85 0.55
N THR A 20 5.67 -0.17 1.14
CA THR A 20 4.54 0.37 0.38
C THR A 20 4.67 1.89 0.31
N ARG A 21 4.54 2.46 -0.90
CA ARG A 21 4.53 3.91 -1.14
C ARG A 21 3.22 4.38 -1.74
N VAL A 22 2.93 5.68 -1.63
CA VAL A 22 1.83 6.32 -2.38
C VAL A 22 2.36 6.76 -3.75
N LEU A 23 1.61 6.48 -4.82
CA LEU A 23 1.92 6.93 -6.17
C LEU A 23 1.32 8.33 -6.43
N PRO A 24 2.01 9.20 -7.18
CA PRO A 24 1.44 10.48 -7.60
C PRO A 24 0.30 10.27 -8.61
N GLY A 25 -0.90 10.78 -8.32
CA GLY A 25 -2.10 10.67 -9.17
C GLY A 25 -3.37 11.22 -8.50
N GLU A 26 -4.48 11.33 -9.26
CA GLU A 26 -5.78 11.87 -8.76
C GLU A 26 -6.44 10.98 -7.68
N ALA A 27 -6.13 9.68 -7.68
CA ALA A 27 -6.49 8.74 -6.61
C ALA A 27 -5.23 8.33 -5.85
N ALA A 28 -5.29 8.23 -4.52
CA ALA A 28 -4.20 7.78 -3.65
C ALA A 28 -3.94 6.27 -3.82
N SER A 29 -3.48 5.88 -5.01
CA SER A 29 -3.07 4.51 -5.32
C SER A 29 -1.75 4.21 -4.61
N THR A 30 -1.66 3.03 -3.98
CA THR A 30 -0.43 2.56 -3.34
C THR A 30 0.29 1.55 -4.21
N GLN A 31 1.62 1.56 -4.15
CA GLN A 31 2.45 0.53 -4.77
C GLN A 31 3.36 -0.08 -3.73
N THR A 32 3.31 -1.40 -3.59
CA THR A 32 4.27 -2.15 -2.78
C THR A 32 5.47 -2.56 -3.64
N LEU A 33 6.67 -2.34 -3.12
CA LEU A 33 7.94 -2.65 -3.75
C LEU A 33 8.73 -3.64 -2.89
N VAL A 34 9.38 -4.59 -3.54
CA VAL A 34 10.36 -5.51 -2.96
C VAL A 34 11.73 -5.10 -3.45
N SER A 35 12.67 -4.93 -2.51
CA SER A 35 14.06 -4.63 -2.84
C SER A 35 14.88 -5.92 -2.94
N SER A 36 15.75 -6.01 -3.94
CA SER A 36 16.64 -7.15 -4.11
C SER A 36 17.82 -6.83 -5.02
N ARG A 37 19.05 -6.95 -4.50
CA ARG A 37 20.31 -6.84 -5.26
C ARG A 37 20.35 -5.58 -6.14
N GLY A 38 19.95 -4.46 -5.55
CA GLY A 38 19.95 -3.17 -6.24
C GLY A 38 18.76 -2.91 -7.17
N GLU A 39 17.79 -3.81 -7.26
CA GLU A 39 16.53 -3.63 -8.00
C GLU A 39 15.35 -3.40 -7.06
N LEU A 40 14.37 -2.61 -7.52
CA LEU A 40 13.06 -2.48 -6.89
C LEU A 40 12.00 -3.09 -7.80
N ARG A 41 11.23 -4.07 -7.32
CA ARG A 41 10.20 -4.77 -8.09
C ARG A 41 8.83 -4.55 -7.46
N PRO A 42 7.79 -4.18 -8.24
CA PRO A 42 6.43 -4.13 -7.73
C PRO A 42 5.97 -5.51 -7.23
N LEU A 43 5.37 -5.56 -6.05
CA LEU A 43 4.60 -6.71 -5.57
C LEU A 43 3.14 -6.50 -5.97
N ILE A 44 2.74 -7.15 -7.06
CA ILE A 44 1.39 -7.06 -7.61
C ILE A 44 0.45 -7.85 -6.69
N GLY A 45 -0.75 -7.30 -6.43
CA GLY A 45 -1.74 -7.90 -5.53
C GLY A 45 -1.46 -7.71 -4.03
N ALA A 46 -0.54 -6.82 -3.65
CA ALA A 46 -0.20 -6.55 -2.24
C ALA A 46 -1.36 -5.94 -1.42
N ASP A 47 -2.34 -5.36 -2.08
CA ASP A 47 -3.60 -4.84 -1.56
C ASP A 47 -4.74 -5.87 -1.57
N ALA A 48 -4.59 -6.97 -2.32
CA ALA A 48 -5.55 -8.07 -2.40
C ALA A 48 -5.19 -9.22 -1.46
N HIS A 49 -6.14 -10.11 -1.16
CA HIS A 49 -5.90 -11.28 -0.30
C HIS A 49 -5.24 -12.47 -1.03
N GLY A 50 -4.87 -12.32 -2.31
CA GLY A 50 -4.25 -13.36 -3.12
C GLY A 50 -3.72 -12.82 -4.46
N GLY A 51 -3.10 -13.69 -5.27
CA GLY A 51 -2.53 -13.30 -6.56
C GLY A 51 -1.21 -12.52 -6.46
N LEU A 52 -0.45 -12.74 -5.38
CA LEU A 52 0.83 -12.06 -5.16
C LEU A 52 1.89 -12.53 -6.15
N GLU A 53 2.39 -11.61 -6.96
CA GLU A 53 3.48 -11.86 -7.89
C GLU A 53 4.45 -10.69 -7.97
N LEU A 54 5.71 -10.98 -8.29
CA LEU A 54 6.73 -9.95 -8.51
C LEU A 54 6.69 -9.48 -9.97
N GLY A 55 6.44 -8.19 -10.15
CA GLY A 55 6.51 -7.51 -11.43
C GLY A 55 7.95 -7.31 -11.94
N PRO A 56 8.09 -6.69 -13.13
CA PRO A 56 9.39 -6.31 -13.67
C PRO A 56 10.06 -5.24 -12.79
N PRO A 57 11.40 -5.17 -12.77
CA PRO A 57 12.12 -4.16 -11.99
C PRO A 57 11.82 -2.75 -12.52
N LEU A 58 11.70 -1.79 -11.59
CA LEU A 58 11.51 -0.38 -11.90
C LEU A 58 12.73 0.20 -12.60
N GLN A 59 12.49 1.12 -13.53
CA GLN A 59 13.55 1.92 -14.14
C GLN A 59 13.86 3.11 -13.24
N LEU A 60 14.99 3.05 -12.52
CA LEU A 60 15.42 4.15 -11.64
C LEU A 60 16.17 5.23 -12.43
N TYR A 61 15.99 6.48 -12.03
CA TYR A 61 16.64 7.66 -12.62
C TYR A 61 17.52 8.38 -11.61
N MET A 62 18.70 8.84 -12.02
CA MET A 62 19.50 9.73 -11.18
C MET A 62 19.03 11.17 -11.39
N ASP A 63 18.92 11.92 -10.30
CA ASP A 63 18.70 13.37 -10.35
C ASP A 63 19.83 14.04 -11.17
N PRO A 64 19.53 14.88 -12.17
CA PRO A 64 20.57 15.61 -12.89
C PRO A 64 21.42 16.46 -11.94
N ALA A 65 22.72 16.57 -12.24
CA ALA A 65 23.59 17.52 -11.56
C ALA A 65 22.99 18.94 -11.62
N ALA A 66 23.18 19.73 -10.55
CA ALA A 66 22.58 21.04 -10.36
C ALA A 66 22.56 21.91 -11.63
N ARG A 67 21.40 22.54 -11.88
CA ARG A 67 21.09 23.35 -13.07
C ARG A 67 22.10 24.50 -13.24
N ILE A 68 22.59 24.68 -14.46
CA ILE A 68 23.15 25.96 -14.93
C ILE A 68 22.01 26.66 -15.68
N GLU A 69 21.63 27.87 -15.26
CA GLU A 69 20.57 28.64 -15.91
C GLU A 69 20.86 28.81 -17.42
N GLY A 70 19.90 28.44 -18.26
CA GLY A 70 19.92 28.69 -19.71
C GLY A 70 20.17 27.49 -20.62
N GLU A 71 20.45 26.29 -20.09
CA GLU A 71 20.60 25.07 -20.89
C GLU A 71 19.26 24.30 -21.05
N PRO A 72 18.97 23.70 -22.23
CA PRO A 72 17.79 22.87 -22.41
C PRO A 72 17.82 21.64 -21.47
N SER A 73 16.64 21.21 -21.01
CA SER A 73 16.47 20.11 -20.06
C SER A 73 17.28 18.88 -20.48
N ALA A 74 18.35 18.56 -19.74
CA ALA A 74 19.09 17.33 -19.93
C ALA A 74 18.15 16.13 -19.75
N ALA A 75 18.18 15.17 -20.69
CA ALA A 75 17.37 13.96 -20.60
C ALA A 75 17.70 13.19 -19.31
N ARG A 76 16.65 12.72 -18.60
CA ARG A 76 16.79 11.87 -17.41
C ARG A 76 17.66 10.66 -17.76
N ARG A 77 18.73 10.44 -16.98
CA ARG A 77 19.65 9.31 -17.23
C ARG A 77 19.23 8.12 -16.37
N PRO A 78 19.01 6.95 -16.97
CA PRO A 78 18.89 5.70 -16.24
C PRO A 78 20.06 5.53 -15.27
N CYS A 79 19.79 5.12 -14.04
CA CYS A 79 20.83 4.73 -13.10
C CYS A 79 21.55 3.48 -13.61
N ALA A 80 22.86 3.39 -13.38
CA ALA A 80 23.49 2.07 -13.31
C ALA A 80 22.88 1.31 -12.12
N PRO A 81 22.75 -0.02 -12.20
CA PRO A 81 22.26 -0.81 -11.07
C PRO A 81 23.14 -0.56 -9.85
N PHE A 82 22.51 -0.30 -8.70
CA PHE A 82 23.21 -0.27 -7.42
C PHE A 82 23.70 -1.69 -7.09
N ASN A 83 24.78 -1.81 -6.32
CA ASN A 83 25.19 -3.12 -5.83
C ASN A 83 24.13 -3.72 -4.90
N GLU A 84 23.56 -2.88 -4.02
CA GLU A 84 22.56 -3.25 -3.02
C GLU A 84 21.62 -2.06 -2.77
N LEU A 85 20.33 -2.33 -2.56
CA LEU A 85 19.34 -1.36 -2.09
C LEU A 85 18.63 -2.00 -0.91
N THR A 86 18.91 -1.55 0.30
CA THR A 86 18.47 -2.24 1.52
C THR A 86 17.54 -1.38 2.36
N ASP A 87 16.68 -2.05 3.13
CA ASP A 87 15.84 -1.48 4.18
C ASP A 87 14.97 -0.29 3.72
N PRO A 88 14.14 -0.46 2.67
CA PRO A 88 13.30 0.61 2.20
C PRO A 88 12.19 0.94 3.20
N VAL A 89 11.97 2.23 3.46
CA VAL A 89 10.92 2.74 4.34
C VAL A 89 10.17 3.89 3.67
N TRP A 90 8.85 3.91 3.80
CA TRP A 90 8.03 5.03 3.35
C TRP A 90 7.91 6.07 4.44
N ASP A 91 8.18 7.33 4.11
CA ASP A 91 7.96 8.48 4.97
C ASP A 91 6.79 9.34 4.46
N PRO A 92 5.67 9.43 5.20
CA PRO A 92 4.55 10.27 4.79
C PRO A 92 4.85 11.77 4.87
N TYR A 93 5.80 12.21 5.72
CA TYR A 93 6.12 13.62 5.88
C TYR A 93 6.74 14.23 4.60
N THR A 94 7.63 13.49 3.94
CA THR A 94 8.24 13.90 2.66
C THR A 94 7.60 13.25 1.43
N SER A 95 6.65 12.33 1.65
CA SER A 95 6.00 11.51 0.60
C SER A 95 7.02 10.81 -0.30
N ALA A 96 8.05 10.21 0.33
CA ALA A 96 9.14 9.54 -0.37
C ALA A 96 9.53 8.22 0.30
N VAL A 97 10.14 7.33 -0.48
CA VAL A 97 10.79 6.13 0.06
C VAL A 97 12.25 6.47 0.36
N TYR A 98 12.74 6.06 1.53
CA TYR A 98 14.15 6.11 1.89
C TYR A 98 14.71 4.71 1.98
N MET A 99 15.96 4.53 1.56
CA MET A 99 16.63 3.23 1.51
C MET A 99 18.14 3.43 1.63
N ARG A 100 18.88 2.39 1.95
CA ARG A 100 20.34 2.44 2.03
C ARG A 100 20.97 1.85 0.76
N ALA A 101 22.10 2.41 0.35
CA ALA A 101 23.03 1.77 -0.58
C ALA A 101 24.45 2.02 -0.08
N GLY A 102 25.21 0.95 0.18
CA GLY A 102 26.52 1.06 0.82
C GLY A 102 26.44 1.82 2.15
N TYR A 103 27.16 2.95 2.24
CA TYR A 103 27.22 3.79 3.43
C TYR A 103 26.35 5.06 3.34
N ALA A 104 25.43 5.11 2.37
CA ALA A 104 24.57 6.28 2.11
C ALA A 104 23.09 5.98 2.32
N LEU A 105 22.35 7.03 2.66
CA LEU A 105 20.90 7.08 2.66
C LEU A 105 20.41 7.76 1.37
N LEU A 106 19.52 7.08 0.67
CA LEU A 106 18.95 7.50 -0.59
C LEU A 106 17.46 7.79 -0.41
N ARG A 107 16.96 8.77 -1.17
CA ARG A 107 15.55 9.11 -1.31
C ARG A 107 15.09 8.74 -2.71
N LEU A 108 14.03 7.96 -2.81
CA LEU A 108 13.29 7.64 -4.02
C LEU A 108 12.00 8.48 -4.05
N SER A 109 11.93 9.37 -5.04
CA SER A 109 10.76 10.20 -5.32
C SER A 109 9.65 9.38 -6.00
N GLY A 110 8.42 9.92 -6.01
CA GLY A 110 7.27 9.28 -6.67
C GLY A 110 7.40 9.12 -8.20
N ASP A 111 8.38 9.77 -8.83
CA ASP A 111 8.70 9.65 -10.26
C ASP A 111 9.92 8.77 -10.55
N ASP A 112 10.28 7.90 -9.59
CA ASP A 112 11.40 6.96 -9.64
C ASP A 112 12.80 7.60 -9.72
N THR A 113 12.90 8.88 -9.34
CA THR A 113 14.19 9.57 -9.19
C THR A 113 14.84 9.25 -7.84
N VAL A 114 16.11 8.85 -7.87
CA VAL A 114 16.91 8.52 -6.69
C VAL A 114 17.93 9.64 -6.41
N THR A 115 18.01 10.05 -5.14
CA THR A 115 18.94 11.09 -4.66
C THR A 115 19.63 10.66 -3.37
N VAL A 116 20.94 10.91 -3.25
CA VAL A 116 21.66 10.74 -1.98
C VAL A 116 21.36 11.92 -1.06
N VAL A 117 20.72 11.64 0.08
CA VAL A 117 20.30 12.64 1.07
C VAL A 117 21.23 12.75 2.28
N ALA A 118 21.90 11.65 2.66
CA ALA A 118 22.90 11.64 3.71
C ALA A 118 23.93 10.54 3.50
N GLY A 119 25.13 10.70 4.05
CA GLY A 119 26.20 9.71 3.88
C GLY A 119 26.92 9.80 2.54
N ASP A 120 27.77 8.81 2.30
CA ASP A 120 28.55 8.63 1.06
C ASP A 120 28.46 7.16 0.62
N LEU A 121 28.49 6.87 -0.68
CA LEU A 121 28.31 5.50 -1.17
C LEU A 121 29.51 4.59 -0.88
N ALA A 122 30.71 5.16 -0.79
CA ALA A 122 31.97 4.41 -0.66
C ALA A 122 32.63 4.59 0.71
N GLU A 123 32.40 5.72 1.37
CA GLU A 123 33.04 6.05 2.64
C GLU A 123 32.13 5.79 3.85
N GLY A 124 32.52 4.82 4.67
CA GLY A 124 31.87 4.54 5.95
C GLY A 124 32.40 5.36 7.13
N GLY A 125 31.65 5.33 8.23
CA GLY A 125 32.08 5.91 9.51
C GLY A 125 30.91 6.30 10.42
N HIS A 126 31.19 7.01 11.51
CA HIS A 126 30.16 7.42 12.49
C HIS A 126 30.06 8.93 12.67
N THR A 127 30.47 9.69 11.66
CA THR A 127 30.51 11.15 11.73
C THR A 127 29.10 11.71 11.67
N ASP A 128 28.70 12.49 12.69
CA ASP A 128 27.48 13.30 12.69
C ASP A 128 27.71 14.59 11.88
N GLY A 129 26.63 15.17 11.34
CA GLY A 129 26.74 16.38 10.54
C GLY A 129 25.66 16.52 9.47
N PRO A 130 25.75 17.56 8.63
CA PRO A 130 24.80 17.82 7.57
C PRO A 130 24.94 16.83 6.40
N GLY A 131 23.80 16.26 5.97
CA GLY A 131 23.61 15.49 4.75
C GLY A 131 24.79 14.58 4.38
N ARG A 132 25.44 14.88 3.26
CA ARG A 132 26.53 14.08 2.66
C ARG A 132 27.86 14.14 3.42
N THR A 133 27.98 14.99 4.43
CA THR A 133 29.17 15.02 5.29
C THR A 133 29.07 14.05 6.46
N ALA A 134 27.84 13.65 6.81
CA ALA A 134 27.62 12.56 7.75
C ALA A 134 28.19 11.26 7.19
N ARG A 135 28.54 10.33 8.07
CA ARG A 135 28.99 8.99 7.70
C ARG A 135 28.18 7.98 8.50
N PHE A 136 27.75 6.93 7.81
CA PHE A 136 27.14 5.74 8.41
C PHE A 136 28.13 4.59 8.31
N ASN A 137 28.11 3.65 9.25
CA ASN A 137 28.88 2.44 9.09
C ASN A 137 28.13 1.49 8.17
N GLY A 138 28.92 0.76 7.39
CA GLY A 138 28.43 -0.21 6.43
C GLY A 138 28.89 -1.57 6.88
N LEU A 139 28.14 -2.54 6.41
CA LEU A 139 28.11 -3.86 7.00
C LEU A 139 28.86 -4.80 6.06
N ASP A 140 30.18 -4.57 5.94
CA ASP A 140 31.11 -5.36 5.11
C ASP A 140 31.37 -6.77 5.71
N ARG A 141 30.52 -7.20 6.65
CA ARG A 141 30.52 -8.53 7.25
C ARG A 141 29.19 -9.18 6.89
N LEU A 142 29.25 -10.04 5.88
CA LEU A 142 28.36 -11.10 5.36
C LEU A 142 26.90 -11.28 5.84
N GLU A 143 26.42 -10.70 6.94
CA GLU A 143 25.08 -10.96 7.48
C GLU A 143 24.48 -9.81 8.31
N LEU A 144 25.19 -8.70 8.53
CA LEU A 144 24.63 -7.59 9.29
C LEU A 144 23.86 -6.64 8.36
N GLN A 145 22.62 -6.33 8.73
CA GLN A 145 21.70 -5.49 7.97
C GLN A 145 21.31 -4.23 8.72
N ALA A 146 20.53 -3.40 8.05
CA ALA A 146 20.79 -2.00 7.96
C ALA A 146 19.51 -1.20 8.22
N PHE A 147 18.79 -1.51 9.30
CA PHE A 147 17.40 -1.08 9.50
C PHE A 147 17.19 0.44 9.54
N ILE A 148 16.23 0.92 8.74
CA ILE A 148 15.75 2.30 8.70
C ILE A 148 14.27 2.30 9.07
N VAL A 149 13.87 3.19 9.97
CA VAL A 149 12.46 3.43 10.31
C VAL A 149 12.13 4.92 10.34
N THR A 150 10.87 5.28 10.12
CA THR A 150 10.40 6.67 10.18
C THR A 150 9.45 6.91 11.36
N ASP A 151 9.48 8.11 11.94
CA ASP A 151 8.40 8.60 12.80
C ASP A 151 7.19 9.16 12.03
N GLY A 152 7.33 9.35 10.71
CA GLY A 152 6.32 9.96 9.83
C GLY A 152 6.10 11.45 10.11
N ALA A 153 6.96 12.07 10.91
CA ALA A 153 6.92 13.46 11.33
C ALA A 153 8.25 14.17 11.03
N GLY A 154 8.99 13.66 10.03
CA GLY A 154 10.22 14.27 9.53
C GLY A 154 11.50 13.77 10.18
N SER A 155 11.49 12.66 10.92
CA SER A 155 12.73 12.00 11.35
C SER A 155 12.79 10.55 10.90
N LEU A 156 13.95 10.16 10.39
CA LEU A 156 14.32 8.76 10.21
C LEU A 156 15.27 8.33 11.33
N TYR A 157 15.22 7.05 11.67
CA TYR A 157 16.12 6.41 12.63
C TYR A 157 16.80 5.25 11.95
N VAL A 158 18.13 5.25 11.96
CA VAL A 158 18.98 4.28 11.28
C VAL A 158 19.78 3.51 12.32
N ALA A 159 19.72 2.18 12.26
CA ALA A 159 20.62 1.32 13.01
C ALA A 159 22.04 1.40 12.42
N ASP A 160 23.00 1.75 13.27
CA ASP A 160 24.42 1.96 12.93
C ASP A 160 25.27 1.26 14.01
N ASP A 161 25.56 -0.02 13.79
CA ASP A 161 26.09 -0.98 14.77
C ASP A 161 25.24 -1.08 16.05
N ASN A 162 25.77 -0.64 17.17
CA ASN A 162 25.09 -0.57 18.47
C ASN A 162 24.56 0.84 18.79
N ARG A 163 24.39 1.68 17.76
CA ARG A 163 23.89 3.06 17.87
C ARG A 163 22.66 3.24 16.99
N ILE A 164 21.87 4.24 17.34
CA ILE A 164 20.75 4.70 16.52
C ILE A 164 21.05 6.13 16.08
N ARG A 165 21.10 6.36 14.76
CA ARG A 165 21.30 7.66 14.14
C ARG A 165 19.95 8.26 13.80
N LYS A 166 19.68 9.48 14.29
CA LYS A 166 18.50 10.26 13.90
C LYS A 166 18.87 11.14 12.71
N VAL A 167 18.13 10.99 11.62
CA VAL A 167 18.23 11.81 10.41
C VAL A 167 17.01 12.73 10.36
N GLN A 168 17.24 14.03 10.51
CA GLN A 168 16.19 15.04 10.41
C GLN A 168 15.99 15.42 8.94
N LEU A 169 14.76 15.25 8.44
CA LEU A 169 14.37 15.55 7.07
C LEU A 169 13.98 17.03 6.90
N PRO A 170 14.20 17.62 5.71
CA PRO A 170 13.88 19.01 5.44
C PRO A 170 12.37 19.26 5.39
N VAL A 171 11.94 20.50 5.68
CA VAL A 171 10.52 20.90 5.69
C VAL A 171 9.92 20.80 4.28
N ALA A 172 8.80 20.08 4.14
CA ALA A 172 8.09 19.92 2.89
C ALA A 172 7.32 21.22 2.53
N GLY A 173 7.99 22.18 1.88
CA GLY A 173 7.34 23.36 1.31
C GLY A 173 8.26 24.55 1.08
N GLY A 174 8.77 24.71 -0.14
CA GLY A 174 9.51 25.90 -0.58
C GLY A 174 10.07 25.74 -1.98
N GLY A 175 9.40 26.35 -2.96
CA GLY A 175 9.94 26.50 -4.31
C GLY A 175 11.20 27.35 -4.33
N GLU A 176 12.05 27.06 -5.32
CA GLU A 176 13.15 27.85 -5.88
C GLU A 176 13.72 28.97 -5.01
N CYS A 177 14.91 28.74 -4.46
CA CYS A 177 15.71 29.82 -3.90
C CYS A 177 16.35 30.62 -5.05
N SER A 178 15.73 31.74 -5.42
CA SER A 178 16.37 32.75 -6.27
C SER A 178 17.59 33.30 -5.55
N SER A 179 18.77 33.12 -6.13
CA SER A 179 19.99 33.75 -5.66
C SER A 179 20.03 35.20 -6.15
N GLN A 180 20.13 36.15 -5.22
CA GLN A 180 20.67 37.47 -5.52
C GLN A 180 21.80 37.80 -4.54
N PRO A 181 22.97 38.26 -5.02
CA PRO A 181 24.11 38.52 -4.17
C PRO A 181 24.00 39.91 -3.53
N GLN A 182 24.15 39.99 -2.21
CA GLN A 182 24.53 41.23 -1.55
C GLN A 182 25.95 41.13 -1.02
N THR A 183 26.71 42.15 -1.40
CA THR A 183 28.15 42.28 -1.24
C THR A 183 28.53 42.96 0.08
N ALA A 184 29.68 42.52 0.59
CA ALA A 184 30.69 43.24 1.37
C ALA A 184 30.45 43.60 2.86
N GLY A 185 31.39 43.13 3.70
CA GLY A 185 31.69 43.66 5.03
C GLY A 185 32.56 42.71 5.86
N GLY A 186 33.88 42.84 5.80
CA GLY A 186 34.85 41.87 6.33
C GLY A 186 35.02 41.81 7.86
N GLY A 187 35.52 40.67 8.32
CA GLY A 187 36.03 40.45 9.68
C GLY A 187 36.37 38.98 9.91
N LEU A 188 37.65 38.65 10.05
CA LEU A 188 38.18 37.31 10.33
C LEU A 188 37.73 36.81 11.71
N ALA A 189 36.82 35.83 11.74
CA ALA A 189 36.57 34.93 12.85
C ALA A 189 36.25 33.53 12.28
N ALA A 190 36.75 32.49 12.94
CA ALA A 190 36.69 31.09 12.49
C ALA A 190 35.29 30.70 11.98
N ALA A 191 35.22 30.31 10.71
CA ALA A 191 33.98 29.96 10.05
C ALA A 191 33.45 28.62 10.59
N VAL A 192 32.49 28.70 11.51
CA VAL A 192 31.45 27.68 11.63
C VAL A 192 30.79 27.58 10.25
N PRO A 193 30.68 26.41 9.60
CA PRO A 193 30.00 26.33 8.33
C PRO A 193 28.55 26.79 8.57
N ALA A 194 28.18 27.88 7.90
CA ALA A 194 26.83 28.42 7.94
C ALA A 194 25.88 27.32 7.48
N THR A 195 25.05 26.84 8.40
CA THR A 195 23.93 25.95 8.10
C THR A 195 23.01 26.70 7.13
N VAL A 196 22.95 26.22 5.90
CA VAL A 196 21.92 26.63 4.96
C VAL A 196 20.59 26.12 5.54
N GLU A 197 19.65 27.01 5.84
CA GLU A 197 18.29 26.64 6.24
C GLU A 197 17.70 25.73 5.15
N GLY A 198 17.49 24.44 5.47
CA GLY A 198 16.91 23.46 4.55
C GLY A 198 17.67 22.13 4.38
N ASP A 199 18.84 21.94 5.01
CA ASP A 199 19.62 20.71 4.85
C ASP A 199 19.24 19.57 5.83
N VAL A 200 19.33 18.33 5.35
CA VAL A 200 19.24 17.10 6.17
C VAL A 200 20.33 17.13 7.25
N VAL A 201 20.01 16.76 8.48
CA VAL A 201 21.00 16.69 9.58
C VAL A 201 21.00 15.31 10.22
N VAL A 202 22.19 14.72 10.37
CA VAL A 202 22.39 13.42 11.05
C VAL A 202 22.99 13.65 12.44
N SER A 203 22.38 13.04 13.45
CA SER A 203 22.83 13.07 14.84
C SER A 203 22.74 11.69 15.49
N THR A 204 23.62 11.39 16.44
CA THR A 204 23.58 10.13 17.19
C THR A 204 22.72 10.27 18.45
N LEU A 205 21.77 9.36 18.66
CA LEU A 205 21.02 9.32 19.92
C LEU A 205 21.96 8.98 21.10
N PRO A 206 21.77 9.57 22.30
CA PRO A 206 22.66 9.39 23.45
C PRO A 206 22.45 8.04 24.15
N LEU A 207 22.45 6.95 23.38
CA LEU A 207 22.33 5.58 23.85
C LEU A 207 23.34 4.70 23.14
N ARG A 208 23.75 3.64 23.82
CA ARG A 208 24.51 2.54 23.21
C ARG A 208 23.79 1.25 23.57
N ALA A 209 23.35 0.53 22.55
CA ALA A 209 22.75 -0.78 22.73
C ALA A 209 23.79 -1.74 23.34
N PRO A 210 23.35 -2.74 24.13
CA PRO A 210 24.25 -3.69 24.76
C PRO A 210 24.98 -4.57 23.73
N ASP A 211 24.42 -4.71 22.53
CA ASP A 211 24.98 -5.43 21.41
C ASP A 211 24.61 -4.75 20.08
N TYR A 212 24.99 -5.34 18.95
CA TYR A 212 24.54 -4.96 17.61
C TYR A 212 23.01 -4.90 17.53
N ILE A 213 22.50 -3.88 16.85
CA ILE A 213 21.08 -3.73 16.59
C ILE A 213 20.74 -4.56 15.36
N GLU A 214 20.01 -5.64 15.60
CA GLU A 214 19.63 -6.66 14.62
C GLU A 214 18.20 -6.47 14.12
N GLY A 215 17.51 -5.43 14.57
CA GLY A 215 16.17 -5.09 14.08
C GLY A 215 15.69 -3.79 14.69
N LEU A 216 14.92 -3.02 13.93
CA LEU A 216 14.41 -1.72 14.38
C LEU A 216 13.00 -1.51 13.86
N ALA A 217 12.10 -1.05 14.73
CA ALA A 217 10.72 -0.71 14.41
C ALA A 217 10.30 0.55 15.18
N PHE A 218 9.43 1.35 14.59
CA PHE A 218 8.88 2.54 15.24
C PHE A 218 7.47 2.26 15.77
N ASP A 219 7.29 2.43 17.08
CA ASP A 219 6.01 2.36 17.77
C ASP A 219 5.48 3.79 17.99
N GLY A 220 4.37 4.13 17.35
CA GLY A 220 3.75 5.46 17.44
C GLY A 220 3.17 5.81 18.79
N GLY A 221 3.09 4.83 19.68
CA GLY A 221 2.14 4.86 20.76
C GLY A 221 0.73 4.66 20.21
N GLY A 222 -0.03 3.77 20.84
CA GLY A 222 -1.49 3.93 20.84
C GLY A 222 -1.89 5.25 21.51
N SER A 223 -3.17 5.43 21.79
CA SER A 223 -3.83 6.61 22.41
C SER A 223 -3.15 7.36 23.59
N ASN A 224 -2.01 6.89 24.12
CA ASN A 224 -1.21 7.51 25.18
C ASN A 224 -0.08 8.46 24.71
N GLY A 225 0.10 8.69 23.40
CA GLY A 225 0.87 9.84 22.88
C GLY A 225 2.40 9.84 23.11
N SER A 226 3.01 8.74 23.57
CA SER A 226 4.47 8.62 23.70
C SER A 226 5.02 7.70 22.61
N SER A 227 5.73 8.26 21.64
CA SER A 227 6.41 7.50 20.60
C SER A 227 7.63 6.77 21.16
N SER A 228 7.93 5.60 20.63
CA SER A 228 9.06 4.76 21.05
C SER A 228 9.69 4.05 19.87
N LEU A 229 10.98 3.76 19.97
CA LEU A 229 11.65 2.78 19.11
C LEU A 229 11.64 1.42 19.80
N VAL A 230 11.32 0.38 19.06
CA VAL A 230 11.55 -1.01 19.45
C VAL A 230 12.75 -1.50 18.66
N TYR A 231 13.79 -1.98 19.35
CA TYR A 231 14.96 -2.54 18.69
C TYR A 231 15.28 -3.93 19.25
N ALA A 232 15.86 -4.77 18.41
CA ALA A 232 16.34 -6.09 18.78
C ALA A 232 17.87 -6.14 18.84
N THR A 233 18.38 -6.94 19.77
CA THR A 233 19.69 -7.57 19.69
C THR A 233 19.49 -9.07 19.42
N GLU A 234 20.56 -9.84 19.29
CA GLU A 234 20.51 -11.28 18.96
C GLU A 234 19.49 -12.07 19.79
N SER A 235 19.33 -11.79 21.09
CA SER A 235 18.43 -12.54 21.99
C SER A 235 17.48 -11.69 22.83
N ALA A 236 17.31 -10.41 22.52
CA ALA A 236 16.50 -9.52 23.34
C ALA A 236 15.84 -8.37 22.56
N LEU A 237 14.64 -7.99 23.00
CA LEU A 237 13.88 -6.84 22.52
C LEU A 237 13.89 -5.73 23.55
N TYR A 238 14.13 -4.51 23.09
CA TYR A 238 14.19 -3.31 23.91
C TYR A 238 13.22 -2.26 23.39
N ARG A 239 12.70 -1.42 24.29
CA ARG A 239 11.90 -0.24 23.97
C ARG A 239 12.60 1.01 24.48
N LEU A 240 12.89 1.93 23.57
CA LEU A 240 13.41 3.26 23.83
C LEU A 240 12.28 4.28 23.67
N ARG A 241 11.94 5.00 24.73
CA ARG A 241 10.99 6.13 24.66
C ARG A 241 11.64 7.30 23.96
N LEU A 242 10.96 7.89 22.99
CA LEU A 242 11.40 9.13 22.35
C LEU A 242 10.80 10.35 23.07
N GLY A 243 11.54 11.45 23.10
CA GLY A 243 11.12 12.72 23.73
C GLY A 243 11.67 12.96 25.14
N ASP A 244 12.27 11.96 25.77
CA ASP A 244 13.05 12.11 27.00
C ASP A 244 14.51 11.71 26.73
N PRO A 245 15.46 12.67 26.68
CA PRO A 245 16.86 12.38 26.39
C PRO A 245 17.58 11.59 27.49
N THR A 246 16.94 11.42 28.65
CA THR A 246 17.47 10.62 29.78
C THR A 246 16.87 9.22 29.86
N ALA A 247 15.88 8.91 29.02
CA ALA A 247 15.23 7.61 29.02
C ALA A 247 16.19 6.52 28.54
N ALA A 248 16.62 5.66 29.46
CA ALA A 248 17.33 4.44 29.12
C ALA A 248 16.40 3.45 28.41
N PRO A 249 16.91 2.63 27.47
CA PRO A 249 16.15 1.52 26.90
C PRO A 249 15.62 0.58 27.99
N SER A 250 14.35 0.24 27.91
CA SER A 250 13.71 -0.76 28.77
C SER A 250 13.74 -2.12 28.07
N LEU A 251 14.23 -3.16 28.77
CA LEU A 251 14.14 -4.53 28.30
C LEU A 251 12.65 -4.94 28.28
N LEU A 252 12.14 -5.30 27.09
CA LEU A 252 10.80 -5.86 26.96
C LEU A 252 10.82 -7.34 27.29
N GLN A 253 11.73 -8.06 26.65
CA GLN A 253 11.81 -9.50 26.70
C GLN A 253 13.21 -9.95 26.23
N GLY A 254 13.78 -10.98 26.82
CA GLY A 254 15.08 -11.49 26.39
C GLY A 254 15.53 -12.75 27.11
N GLY A 255 16.49 -13.43 26.50
CA GLY A 255 17.06 -14.69 26.94
C GLY A 255 17.23 -15.65 25.76
N ASN A 256 18.31 -16.42 25.74
CA ASN A 256 18.62 -17.31 24.63
C ASN A 256 17.71 -18.54 24.63
N GLY A 257 17.11 -18.84 23.47
CA GLY A 257 16.31 -20.04 23.24
C GLY A 257 15.02 -19.76 22.48
N ALA A 258 14.17 -20.78 22.39
CA ALA A 258 12.94 -20.74 21.60
C ALA A 258 11.64 -20.85 22.45
N ALA A 259 11.71 -20.63 23.76
CA ALA A 259 10.57 -20.78 24.64
C ALA A 259 9.53 -19.66 24.47
N ASP A 260 8.27 -20.04 24.26
CA ASP A 260 7.13 -19.13 24.42
C ASP A 260 6.83 -18.89 25.91
N GLY A 261 6.20 -17.75 26.22
CA GLY A 261 5.90 -17.41 27.60
C GLY A 261 5.81 -15.91 27.85
N ARG A 262 6.09 -15.49 29.08
CA ARG A 262 6.03 -14.07 29.49
C ARG A 262 7.18 -13.75 30.44
N GLY A 263 7.74 -12.55 30.31
CA GLY A 263 8.91 -12.16 31.12
C GLY A 263 10.03 -13.18 30.91
N ALA A 264 10.88 -13.44 31.90
CA ALA A 264 12.03 -14.35 31.75
C ALA A 264 11.74 -15.78 31.23
N GLY A 265 10.48 -16.21 31.15
CA GLY A 265 10.08 -17.48 30.52
C GLY A 265 10.00 -17.46 28.99
N ALA A 266 9.94 -16.28 28.36
CA ALA A 266 9.99 -16.13 26.90
C ALA A 266 11.41 -15.84 26.42
N GLN A 267 11.85 -16.57 25.39
CA GLN A 267 13.22 -16.55 24.89
C GLN A 267 13.24 -16.36 23.37
N PHE A 268 14.35 -15.83 22.87
CA PHE A 268 14.63 -15.67 21.45
C PHE A 268 16.04 -16.17 21.12
N ASP A 269 16.22 -16.61 19.88
CA ASP A 269 17.53 -17.01 19.37
C ASP A 269 17.74 -16.40 17.99
N ASN A 270 18.83 -15.64 17.83
CA ASN A 270 19.18 -14.90 16.61
C ASN A 270 18.01 -14.10 16.00
N ILE A 271 17.51 -13.11 16.73
CA ILE A 271 16.53 -12.15 16.18
C ILE A 271 17.15 -11.38 15.01
N ARG A 272 16.40 -11.19 13.91
CA ARG A 272 16.86 -10.44 12.73
C ARG A 272 15.90 -9.38 12.19
N GLY A 273 14.63 -9.43 12.59
CA GLY A 273 13.58 -8.61 12.02
C GLY A 273 12.56 -8.25 13.07
N VAL A 274 12.11 -7.00 13.05
CA VAL A 274 11.09 -6.48 13.97
C VAL A 274 10.10 -5.63 13.20
N ALA A 275 8.82 -5.88 13.39
CA ALA A 275 7.73 -5.04 12.91
C ALA A 275 6.74 -4.76 14.05
N VAL A 276 6.08 -3.61 14.02
CA VAL A 276 5.01 -3.26 14.98
C VAL A 276 3.74 -2.97 14.20
N ASP A 277 2.62 -3.57 14.60
CA ASP A 277 1.32 -3.31 13.99
C ASP A 277 0.66 -2.03 14.54
N GLY A 278 -0.44 -1.61 13.93
CA GLY A 278 -1.24 -0.46 14.39
C GLY A 278 -1.98 -0.69 15.72
N GLY A 279 -1.90 -1.89 16.29
CA GLY A 279 -2.37 -2.22 17.63
C GLY A 279 -1.28 -2.14 18.71
N GLY A 280 -0.01 -1.98 18.32
CA GLY A 280 1.15 -2.00 19.22
C GLY A 280 1.69 -3.39 19.54
N HIS A 281 1.25 -4.43 18.82
CA HIS A 281 1.85 -5.77 18.90
C HIS A 281 3.16 -5.80 18.13
N ILE A 282 4.17 -6.45 18.69
CA ILE A 282 5.48 -6.60 18.06
C ILE A 282 5.54 -7.97 17.39
N TYR A 283 6.05 -8.02 16.19
CA TYR A 283 6.32 -9.24 15.44
C TYR A 283 7.82 -9.32 15.22
N THR A 284 8.39 -10.48 15.49
CA THR A 284 9.82 -10.70 15.32
C THR A 284 10.07 -12.08 14.75
N ASN A 285 11.12 -12.20 13.94
CA ASN A 285 11.60 -13.49 13.48
C ASN A 285 12.84 -13.87 14.28
N HIS A 286 13.10 -15.17 14.34
CA HIS A 286 14.26 -15.71 15.01
C HIS A 286 14.61 -17.04 14.33
N PHE A 287 15.87 -17.44 14.38
CA PHE A 287 16.33 -18.69 13.78
C PHE A 287 17.31 -19.41 14.72
N GLU A 288 17.28 -20.73 14.65
CA GLU A 288 18.17 -21.59 15.43
C GLU A 288 19.31 -22.07 14.54
N LEU A 289 20.54 -22.04 15.07
CA LEU A 289 21.72 -22.61 14.42
C LEU A 289 21.99 -24.00 15.00
N VAL A 290 21.94 -25.04 14.18
CA VAL A 290 22.30 -26.41 14.58
C VAL A 290 23.51 -26.84 13.75
N ASP A 291 24.60 -27.24 14.42
CA ASP A 291 25.83 -27.72 13.76
C ASP A 291 26.42 -26.78 12.68
N GLN A 292 26.20 -25.46 12.81
CA GLN A 292 26.58 -24.40 11.85
C GLN A 292 25.83 -24.43 10.50
N ASP A 293 24.84 -25.30 10.34
CA ASP A 293 23.92 -25.29 9.21
C ASP A 293 22.59 -24.61 9.61
N PHE A 294 22.07 -23.78 8.70
CA PHE A 294 20.77 -23.14 8.87
C PHE A 294 19.66 -24.19 8.81
N GLU A 295 18.79 -24.25 9.82
CA GLU A 295 17.61 -25.11 9.76
C GLU A 295 16.38 -24.33 9.29
N LYS A 296 15.78 -23.49 10.16
CA LYS A 296 14.47 -22.85 9.89
C LYS A 296 14.29 -21.53 10.63
N THR A 297 13.56 -20.60 10.01
CA THR A 297 13.10 -19.37 10.67
C THR A 297 11.71 -19.57 11.26
N SER A 298 11.47 -18.99 12.43
CA SER A 298 10.14 -18.91 13.05
C SER A 298 9.75 -17.45 13.27
N VAL A 299 8.46 -17.16 13.21
CA VAL A 299 7.90 -15.83 13.45
C VAL A 299 7.11 -15.87 14.76
N ARG A 300 7.41 -14.91 15.63
CA ARG A 300 6.79 -14.73 16.95
C ARG A 300 6.04 -13.42 17.03
N ARG A 301 4.98 -13.43 17.83
CA ARG A 301 4.23 -12.24 18.23
C ARG A 301 4.46 -11.99 19.71
N VAL A 302 4.80 -10.75 20.05
CA VAL A 302 4.85 -10.23 21.42
C VAL A 302 3.63 -9.34 21.65
N ALA A 303 2.75 -9.78 22.54
CA ALA A 303 1.55 -9.04 22.90
C ALA A 303 1.87 -7.81 23.77
N ALA A 304 0.91 -6.89 23.89
CA ALA A 304 1.06 -5.67 24.69
C ALA A 304 1.34 -5.95 26.18
N ASP A 305 0.93 -7.12 26.67
CA ASP A 305 1.20 -7.57 28.02
C ASP A 305 2.57 -8.27 28.18
N GLY A 306 3.34 -8.39 27.10
CA GLY A 306 4.65 -9.05 27.07
C GLY A 306 4.60 -10.56 26.85
N THR A 307 3.43 -11.13 26.55
CA THR A 307 3.33 -12.55 26.18
C THR A 307 3.89 -12.79 24.79
N VAL A 308 4.85 -13.70 24.67
CA VAL A 308 5.44 -14.18 23.41
C VAL A 308 4.76 -15.48 23.01
N SER A 309 4.31 -15.52 21.77
CA SER A 309 3.71 -16.71 21.14
C SER A 309 4.29 -16.90 19.74
N THR A 310 4.71 -18.12 19.40
CA THR A 310 5.07 -18.47 18.03
C THR A 310 3.82 -18.57 17.17
N ILE A 311 3.84 -17.89 16.01
CA ILE A 311 2.71 -17.81 15.08
C ILE A 311 2.99 -18.49 13.74
N ALA A 312 4.27 -18.71 13.41
CA ALA A 312 4.70 -19.54 12.30
C ALA A 312 6.03 -20.21 12.69
N GLU A 313 6.14 -21.50 12.43
CA GLU A 313 7.36 -22.29 12.68
C GLU A 313 7.79 -23.00 11.41
N GLY A 314 9.08 -23.27 11.32
CA GLY A 314 9.62 -24.16 10.30
C GLY A 314 9.64 -23.58 8.89
N LEU A 315 9.86 -22.27 8.76
CA LEU A 315 10.04 -21.63 7.45
C LEU A 315 11.45 -21.93 6.94
N ASP A 316 11.56 -22.70 5.84
CA ASP A 316 12.82 -23.17 5.25
C ASP A 316 13.58 -22.06 4.49
N ALA A 317 13.86 -20.95 5.17
CA ALA A 317 14.47 -19.75 4.60
C ALA A 317 15.04 -18.85 5.70
N LEU A 318 16.21 -18.25 5.50
CA LEU A 318 16.76 -17.23 6.41
C LEU A 318 16.01 -15.92 6.18
N LEU A 319 15.00 -15.64 7.01
CA LEU A 319 14.19 -14.43 6.88
C LEU A 319 14.77 -13.37 7.80
N VAL A 320 15.04 -12.19 7.25
CA VAL A 320 15.74 -11.11 7.94
C VAL A 320 14.82 -9.91 8.11
N HIS A 321 14.01 -9.57 7.09
CA HIS A 321 13.08 -8.44 7.19
C HIS A 321 11.64 -8.88 7.44
N LEU A 322 10.90 -8.05 8.17
CA LEU A 322 9.46 -8.15 8.37
C LEU A 322 8.80 -6.85 7.89
N ALA A 323 7.71 -6.98 7.13
CA ALA A 323 6.92 -5.85 6.66
C ALA A 323 5.43 -6.17 6.70
N ILE A 324 4.60 -5.16 6.96
CA ILE A 324 3.13 -5.29 6.94
C ILE A 324 2.66 -4.79 5.58
N LEU A 325 1.92 -5.64 4.85
CA LEU A 325 1.33 -5.28 3.56
C LEU A 325 0.03 -4.47 3.73
N PRO A 326 -0.42 -3.73 2.70
CA PRO A 326 -1.68 -2.97 2.73
C PRO A 326 -2.92 -3.78 3.13
N ASN A 327 -2.97 -5.06 2.75
CA ASN A 327 -4.04 -6.00 3.13
C ASN A 327 -3.96 -6.52 4.58
N GLY A 328 -2.98 -6.04 5.37
CA GLY A 328 -2.74 -6.50 6.74
C GLY A 328 -1.99 -7.84 6.85
N HIS A 329 -1.49 -8.41 5.75
CA HIS A 329 -0.63 -9.59 5.83
C HIS A 329 0.77 -9.21 6.33
N LEU A 330 1.41 -10.12 7.06
CA LEU A 330 2.81 -9.98 7.45
C LEU A 330 3.68 -10.70 6.42
N VAL A 331 4.61 -9.99 5.82
CA VAL A 331 5.63 -10.57 4.94
C VAL A 331 6.92 -10.73 5.71
N ALA A 332 7.52 -11.90 5.59
CA ALA A 332 8.86 -12.20 6.04
C ALA A 332 9.73 -12.54 4.82
N CYS A 333 10.87 -11.85 4.69
CA CYS A 333 11.74 -11.98 3.53
C CYS A 333 13.22 -11.94 3.89
N GLY A 334 14.06 -12.45 2.99
CA GLY A 334 15.49 -12.64 3.20
C GLY A 334 16.00 -13.60 2.14
N GLY A 335 16.72 -14.65 2.53
CA GLY A 335 17.05 -15.74 1.61
C GLY A 335 15.84 -16.57 1.23
N GLY A 336 15.66 -16.85 -0.07
CA GLY A 336 14.56 -17.65 -0.59
C GLY A 336 13.32 -16.84 -1.01
N PRO A 337 12.11 -17.45 -0.98
CA PRO A 337 10.87 -16.79 -1.36
C PRO A 337 10.36 -15.80 -0.30
N LEU A 338 9.46 -14.90 -0.68
CA LEU A 338 8.73 -14.07 0.27
C LEU A 338 7.66 -14.93 0.96
N HIS A 339 7.73 -15.05 2.28
CA HIS A 339 6.71 -15.75 3.07
C HIS A 339 5.62 -14.77 3.50
N VAL A 340 4.38 -15.04 3.12
CA VAL A 340 3.22 -14.19 3.40
C VAL A 340 2.34 -14.89 4.42
N LEU A 341 2.13 -14.25 5.57
CA LEU A 341 1.29 -14.72 6.66
C LEU A 341 0.00 -13.89 6.69
N GLY A 342 -1.12 -14.51 6.35
CA GLY A 342 -2.45 -13.87 6.36
C GLY A 342 -3.01 -13.61 7.77
N LEU A 343 -2.44 -12.62 8.48
CA LEU A 343 -2.76 -12.34 9.88
C LEU A 343 -3.82 -11.25 10.11
N GLY A 344 -4.17 -10.47 9.07
CA GLY A 344 -5.13 -9.37 9.19
C GLY A 344 -4.69 -8.28 10.17
N LEU A 345 -3.40 -7.96 10.18
CA LEU A 345 -2.79 -6.96 11.06
C LEU A 345 -3.34 -5.57 10.79
N LYS A 346 -3.55 -4.81 11.87
CA LYS A 346 -3.89 -3.39 11.75
C LYS A 346 -2.68 -2.65 11.18
N LEU A 347 -2.89 -1.82 10.16
CA LEU A 347 -1.81 -1.03 9.58
C LEU A 347 -1.28 -0.01 10.60
N PRO A 348 0.05 0.17 10.70
CA PRO A 348 0.64 1.25 11.47
C PRO A 348 0.11 2.61 11.00
N ALA A 349 -0.12 3.50 11.95
CA ALA A 349 -0.49 4.91 11.79
C ALA A 349 0.05 5.63 10.52
N ARG A 350 1.32 5.41 10.22
CA ARG A 350 2.11 6.11 9.19
C ARG A 350 2.44 5.24 7.98
N HIS A 351 1.79 4.08 7.88
CA HIS A 351 1.90 3.21 6.72
C HIS A 351 1.27 3.91 5.49
N ALA A 352 1.84 3.74 4.30
CA ALA A 352 1.34 4.40 3.09
C ALA A 352 -0.13 4.07 2.77
N ALA A 353 -0.55 2.85 3.07
CA ALA A 353 -1.92 2.37 2.87
C ALA A 353 -2.83 2.55 4.10
N ALA A 354 -2.32 3.11 5.21
CA ALA A 354 -3.20 3.41 6.34
C ALA A 354 -4.16 4.53 5.95
N ALA A 355 -5.40 4.46 6.43
CA ALA A 355 -6.34 5.56 6.33
C ALA A 355 -5.63 6.84 6.82
N PRO A 356 -5.70 7.97 6.09
CA PRO A 356 -4.93 9.16 6.40
C PRO A 356 -5.14 9.53 7.87
N LEU A 357 -4.07 9.49 8.66
CA LEU A 357 -4.12 10.10 9.97
C LEU A 357 -4.21 11.60 9.76
N LEU A 358 -5.25 12.19 10.35
CA LEU A 358 -5.39 13.64 10.49
C LEU A 358 -4.04 14.23 10.94
N PRO A 359 -3.46 15.20 10.22
CA PRO A 359 -2.12 15.70 10.52
C PRO A 359 -2.07 16.39 11.88
N ALA A 360 -0.90 16.31 12.50
CA ALA A 360 -0.56 16.83 13.82
C ALA A 360 -0.78 18.35 13.98
N ALA A 361 -1.47 18.73 15.07
CA ALA A 361 -1.61 20.07 15.69
C ALA A 361 -2.17 21.23 14.80
N PRO A 362 -2.90 22.20 15.39
CA PRO A 362 -4.08 22.80 14.76
C PRO A 362 -3.72 23.84 13.69
N ALA A 363 -3.85 23.46 12.42
CA ALA A 363 -4.02 24.39 11.31
C ALA A 363 -5.52 24.50 10.95
N GLY A 364 -6.35 24.95 11.90
CA GLY A 364 -7.80 25.11 11.70
C GLY A 364 -8.56 23.81 11.37
N PRO A 365 -9.91 23.83 11.34
CA PRO A 365 -10.66 22.70 10.79
C PRO A 365 -10.28 22.50 9.31
N PRO A 366 -10.19 21.26 8.81
CA PRO A 366 -9.91 21.01 7.40
C PRO A 366 -10.92 21.75 6.53
N PRO A 367 -10.54 22.19 5.31
CA PRO A 367 -11.54 22.71 4.38
C PRO A 367 -12.58 21.61 4.18
N ARG A 368 -13.81 21.91 4.61
CA ARG A 368 -14.97 21.08 4.33
C ARG A 368 -15.07 20.92 2.82
N THR A 369 -14.74 19.75 2.30
CA THR A 369 -14.96 19.44 0.90
C THR A 369 -16.36 18.89 0.76
N LEU A 370 -17.06 19.29 -0.31
CA LEU A 370 -18.41 18.84 -0.55
C LEU A 370 -18.53 17.29 -0.58
N PRO A 371 -17.60 16.53 -1.21
CA PRO A 371 -17.66 15.07 -1.16
C PRO A 371 -17.51 14.51 0.26
N ALA A 372 -16.54 14.97 1.05
CA ALA A 372 -16.35 14.46 2.42
C ALA A 372 -17.57 14.76 3.32
N ASP A 373 -18.16 15.95 3.16
CA ASP A 373 -19.37 16.33 3.89
C ASP A 373 -20.59 15.50 3.46
N LEU A 374 -20.71 15.15 2.17
CA LEU A 374 -21.78 14.28 1.65
C LEU A 374 -21.61 12.81 2.09
N CYS A 375 -20.37 12.31 2.19
CA CYS A 375 -20.06 11.00 2.75
C CYS A 375 -20.51 10.91 4.21
N ALA A 376 -20.05 11.86 5.02
CA ALA A 376 -20.40 11.94 6.43
C ALA A 376 -21.91 12.15 6.63
N LEU A 377 -22.59 12.83 5.69
CA LEU A 377 -24.04 12.99 5.69
C LEU A 377 -24.76 11.66 5.44
N LEU A 378 -24.25 10.80 4.56
CA LEU A 378 -24.83 9.48 4.27
C LEU A 378 -24.58 8.49 5.41
N ASP A 379 -23.36 8.41 5.93
CA ASP A 379 -22.96 7.46 6.98
C ASP A 379 -23.71 7.64 8.30
N ARG A 380 -24.09 8.88 8.62
CA ARG A 380 -24.80 9.20 9.87
C ARG A 380 -26.30 8.93 9.82
N GLN A 381 -26.84 8.49 8.69
CA GLN A 381 -28.28 8.26 8.58
C GLN A 381 -28.74 7.01 9.36
N PRO A 382 -29.92 7.07 10.02
CA PRO A 382 -30.82 8.22 10.14
C PRO A 382 -30.39 9.20 11.25
N ASP A 383 -30.12 10.46 10.91
CA ASP A 383 -29.80 11.54 11.88
C ASP A 383 -30.91 12.59 12.02
N GLY A 384 -32.02 12.42 11.28
CA GLY A 384 -33.14 13.36 11.21
C GLY A 384 -33.07 14.36 10.06
N THR A 385 -32.02 14.34 9.21
CA THR A 385 -31.94 15.19 8.01
C THR A 385 -32.51 14.54 6.75
N ALA A 386 -32.60 13.21 6.71
CA ALA A 386 -33.20 12.49 5.59
C ALA A 386 -34.70 12.82 5.42
N ASP A 387 -35.10 13.15 4.20
CA ASP A 387 -36.48 13.51 3.82
C ASP A 387 -37.19 12.42 3.00
N VAL A 388 -36.48 11.32 2.68
CA VAL A 388 -37.02 10.13 1.99
C VAL A 388 -36.42 8.85 2.56
N ALA A 389 -37.23 7.78 2.58
CA ALA A 389 -36.78 6.43 2.90
C ALA A 389 -36.98 5.52 1.67
N ILE A 390 -35.90 4.97 1.12
CA ILE A 390 -35.93 4.05 0.00
C ILE A 390 -35.88 2.62 0.54
N VAL A 391 -36.88 1.81 0.23
CA VAL A 391 -36.94 0.41 0.62
C VAL A 391 -36.57 -0.49 -0.54
N VAL A 392 -35.54 -1.30 -0.30
CA VAL A 392 -34.98 -2.26 -1.25
C VAL A 392 -34.92 -3.62 -0.54
N GLY A 393 -35.75 -4.56 -0.98
CA GLY A 393 -35.90 -5.83 -0.27
C GLY A 393 -36.34 -5.63 1.18
N ASP A 394 -35.54 -6.14 2.11
CA ASP A 394 -35.72 -6.03 3.56
C ASP A 394 -34.98 -4.82 4.18
N ARG A 395 -34.16 -4.10 3.39
CA ARG A 395 -33.37 -2.96 3.85
C ARG A 395 -34.07 -1.63 3.55
N THR A 396 -33.91 -0.68 4.47
CA THR A 396 -34.42 0.70 4.33
C THR A 396 -33.24 1.67 4.37
N PHE A 397 -33.12 2.48 3.32
CA PHE A 397 -32.06 3.47 3.13
C PHE A 397 -32.64 4.87 3.32
N HIS A 398 -32.14 5.60 4.30
CA HIS A 398 -32.53 6.98 4.56
C HIS A 398 -31.67 7.93 3.72
N ALA A 399 -32.30 8.78 2.90
CA ALA A 399 -31.59 9.60 1.92
C ALA A 399 -32.24 10.99 1.74
N HIS A 400 -31.66 11.78 0.83
CA HIS A 400 -32.05 13.16 0.56
C HIS A 400 -32.59 13.30 -0.87
N ARG A 401 -33.86 13.71 -1.02
CA ARG A 401 -34.56 13.85 -2.29
C ARG A 401 -33.84 14.78 -3.24
N GLY A 402 -33.38 15.93 -2.73
CA GLY A 402 -32.69 16.92 -3.55
C GLY A 402 -31.44 16.36 -4.24
N LEU A 403 -30.69 15.52 -3.55
CA LEU A 403 -29.47 14.91 -4.10
C LEU A 403 -29.80 13.80 -5.10
N LEU A 404 -30.75 12.93 -4.75
CA LEU A 404 -31.23 11.87 -5.64
C LEU A 404 -31.81 12.45 -6.94
N SER A 405 -32.64 13.49 -6.86
CA SER A 405 -33.20 14.17 -8.04
C SER A 405 -32.16 14.93 -8.85
N ALA A 406 -31.09 15.43 -8.24
CA ALA A 406 -30.02 16.12 -8.96
C ALA A 406 -29.14 15.16 -9.77
N ARG A 407 -29.08 13.89 -9.35
CA ARG A 407 -28.14 12.89 -9.89
C ARG A 407 -28.82 11.80 -10.72
N SER A 408 -30.15 11.69 -10.64
CA SER A 408 -30.93 10.65 -11.31
C SER A 408 -32.23 11.24 -11.83
N ASP A 409 -32.40 11.20 -13.15
CA ASP A 409 -33.64 11.61 -13.82
C ASP A 409 -34.83 10.75 -13.38
N TYR A 410 -34.58 9.49 -13.03
CA TYR A 410 -35.60 8.60 -12.47
C TYR A 410 -36.15 9.18 -11.16
N PHE A 411 -35.27 9.52 -10.21
CA PHE A 411 -35.70 10.11 -8.94
C PHE A 411 -36.25 11.52 -9.11
N GLN A 412 -35.72 12.31 -10.05
CA GLN A 412 -36.26 13.63 -10.39
C GLN A 412 -37.73 13.55 -10.82
N GLN A 413 -38.05 12.64 -11.74
CA GLN A 413 -39.42 12.41 -12.20
C GLN A 413 -40.29 11.81 -11.09
N ARG A 414 -39.74 10.86 -10.32
CA ARG A 414 -40.49 10.14 -9.27
C ARG A 414 -40.84 11.01 -8.07
N PHE A 415 -40.00 11.98 -7.71
CA PHE A 415 -40.19 12.91 -6.58
C PHE A 415 -40.86 14.24 -6.97
N GLY A 416 -41.43 14.33 -8.18
CA GLY A 416 -42.16 15.49 -8.70
C GLY A 416 -43.47 15.81 -7.97
N ALA A 417 -44.46 16.38 -8.68
CA ALA A 417 -45.63 17.08 -8.09
C ALA A 417 -46.43 16.31 -7.02
N ASP A 418 -46.43 14.98 -7.03
CA ASP A 418 -47.16 14.12 -6.06
C ASP A 418 -46.43 13.97 -4.70
N PHE A 419 -45.24 14.53 -4.55
CA PHE A 419 -44.34 14.35 -3.39
C PHE A 419 -44.25 15.62 -2.49
N ALA A 420 -45.20 16.55 -2.61
CA ALA A 420 -45.21 17.85 -1.89
C ALA A 420 -45.83 17.79 -0.47
N ASP A 421 -46.56 16.72 -0.13
CA ASP A 421 -47.29 16.58 1.14
C ASP A 421 -46.41 16.00 2.28
N GLY A 422 -45.39 16.76 2.67
CA GLY A 422 -44.89 17.00 4.04
C GLY A 422 -44.63 15.88 5.07
N SER A 423 -44.77 14.58 4.78
CA SER A 423 -44.39 13.48 5.68
C SER A 423 -43.31 12.61 5.03
N THR A 424 -42.39 12.04 5.81
CA THR A 424 -41.26 11.23 5.31
C THR A 424 -41.76 10.18 4.31
N GLN A 425 -41.59 10.45 3.01
CA GLN A 425 -42.20 9.63 1.98
C GLN A 425 -41.32 8.41 1.74
N LYS A 426 -41.96 7.24 1.81
CA LYS A 426 -41.31 5.94 1.58
C LYS A 426 -41.43 5.59 0.10
N LEU A 427 -40.31 5.41 -0.59
CA LEU A 427 -40.25 4.91 -1.96
C LEU A 427 -39.76 3.46 -1.93
N SER A 428 -40.37 2.56 -2.71
CA SER A 428 -39.90 1.17 -2.81
C SER A 428 -39.32 0.90 -4.19
N LEU A 429 -38.17 0.22 -4.22
CA LEU A 429 -37.54 -0.29 -5.43
C LEU A 429 -37.67 -1.83 -5.40
N PRO A 430 -38.79 -2.37 -5.91
CA PRO A 430 -38.98 -3.82 -5.93
C PRO A 430 -37.92 -4.50 -6.81
N ASP A 431 -37.59 -5.74 -6.47
CA ASP A 431 -36.67 -6.61 -7.21
C ASP A 431 -35.24 -6.04 -7.38
N ALA A 432 -34.88 -5.03 -6.59
CA ALA A 432 -33.50 -4.56 -6.50
C ALA A 432 -32.72 -5.35 -5.46
N ASP A 433 -31.47 -5.64 -5.79
CA ASP A 433 -30.49 -6.13 -4.84
C ASP A 433 -30.09 -4.98 -3.89
N PRO A 434 -30.23 -5.14 -2.56
CA PRO A 434 -29.93 -4.07 -1.62
C PRO A 434 -28.44 -3.75 -1.52
N ASP A 435 -27.55 -4.70 -1.76
CA ASP A 435 -26.10 -4.48 -1.73
C ASP A 435 -25.67 -3.70 -2.98
N ALA A 436 -26.27 -3.99 -4.13
CA ALA A 436 -26.07 -3.18 -5.33
C ALA A 436 -26.65 -1.76 -5.17
N PHE A 437 -27.80 -1.61 -4.49
CA PHE A 437 -28.38 -0.30 -4.24
C PHE A 437 -27.53 0.55 -3.29
N GLU A 438 -26.85 -0.05 -2.32
CA GLU A 438 -25.89 0.64 -1.46
C GLU A 438 -24.73 1.25 -2.25
N VAL A 439 -24.17 0.50 -3.21
CA VAL A 439 -23.12 1.00 -4.13
C VAL A 439 -23.65 2.18 -4.97
N VAL A 440 -24.86 2.06 -5.50
CA VAL A 440 -25.53 3.15 -6.25
C VAL A 440 -25.70 4.39 -5.38
N LEU A 441 -26.13 4.21 -4.13
CA LEU A 441 -26.37 5.32 -3.21
C LEU A 441 -25.06 6.03 -2.85
N CYS A 442 -23.99 5.29 -2.58
CA CYS A 442 -22.66 5.87 -2.40
C CYS A 442 -22.22 6.69 -3.61
N TRP A 443 -22.40 6.16 -4.82
CA TRP A 443 -22.06 6.86 -6.07
C TRP A 443 -22.87 8.15 -6.25
N VAL A 444 -24.16 8.15 -5.91
CA VAL A 444 -25.02 9.35 -5.97
C VAL A 444 -24.48 10.47 -5.07
N TYR A 445 -23.94 10.13 -3.89
CA TYR A 445 -23.41 11.11 -2.94
C TYR A 445 -21.98 11.56 -3.23
N MET A 446 -21.17 10.68 -3.80
CA MET A 446 -19.71 10.86 -3.84
C MET A 446 -19.14 11.01 -5.25
N ASP A 447 -19.93 10.77 -6.29
CA ASP A 447 -19.50 10.69 -7.70
C ASP A 447 -18.39 9.63 -7.96
N ALA A 448 -18.18 8.75 -6.99
CA ALA A 448 -17.24 7.65 -7.01
C ALA A 448 -17.78 6.51 -6.14
N ALA A 449 -17.72 5.28 -6.63
CA ALA A 449 -18.01 4.09 -5.86
C ALA A 449 -17.08 2.95 -6.30
N ASP A 450 -16.55 2.23 -5.32
CA ASP A 450 -15.87 0.96 -5.56
C ASP A 450 -16.95 -0.09 -5.87
N ILE A 451 -16.90 -0.70 -7.06
CA ILE A 451 -17.91 -1.66 -7.53
C ILE A 451 -17.32 -3.06 -7.41
N PRO A 452 -17.72 -3.88 -6.42
CA PRO A 452 -17.24 -5.25 -6.32
C PRO A 452 -17.63 -6.05 -7.56
N ALA A 453 -16.72 -6.86 -8.09
CA ALA A 453 -16.97 -7.66 -9.29
C ALA A 453 -18.22 -8.56 -9.17
N ALA A 454 -18.50 -9.07 -7.97
CA ALA A 454 -19.70 -9.87 -7.69
C ALA A 454 -21.01 -9.09 -7.81
N LEU A 455 -20.98 -7.77 -7.59
CA LEU A 455 -22.15 -6.88 -7.68
C LEU A 455 -22.22 -6.14 -9.01
N ALA A 456 -21.16 -6.16 -9.83
CA ALA A 456 -21.06 -5.34 -11.04
C ALA A 456 -22.22 -5.53 -12.03
N GLN A 457 -22.69 -6.77 -12.21
CA GLN A 457 -23.89 -7.03 -13.01
C GLN A 457 -25.10 -6.32 -12.42
N ALA A 458 -25.43 -6.59 -11.14
CA ALA A 458 -26.56 -5.99 -10.42
C ALA A 458 -26.53 -4.46 -10.37
N VAL A 459 -25.34 -3.86 -10.18
CA VAL A 459 -25.13 -2.42 -10.21
C VAL A 459 -25.38 -1.85 -11.59
N ALA A 460 -24.95 -2.50 -12.68
CA ALA A 460 -25.26 -2.06 -14.04
C ALA A 460 -26.77 -2.06 -14.31
N GLU A 461 -27.51 -3.07 -13.84
CA GLU A 461 -28.98 -3.13 -14.00
C GLU A 461 -29.68 -2.01 -13.25
N LEU A 462 -29.25 -1.75 -12.01
CA LEU A 462 -29.81 -0.67 -11.22
C LEU A 462 -29.44 0.70 -11.80
N ALA A 463 -28.20 0.87 -12.28
CA ALA A 463 -27.77 2.12 -12.90
C ALA A 463 -28.59 2.45 -14.15
N ASP A 464 -28.83 1.48 -15.04
CA ASP A 464 -29.72 1.65 -16.19
C ASP A 464 -31.15 2.01 -15.74
N ARG A 465 -31.72 1.21 -14.81
CA ARG A 465 -33.09 1.42 -14.32
C ARG A 465 -33.29 2.76 -13.61
N LEU A 466 -32.27 3.26 -12.94
CA LEU A 466 -32.26 4.53 -12.22
C LEU A 466 -31.75 5.69 -13.10
N LEU A 467 -31.52 5.45 -14.39
CA LEU A 467 -31.06 6.43 -15.37
C LEU A 467 -29.75 7.12 -14.95
N LEU A 468 -28.74 6.31 -14.61
CA LEU A 468 -27.39 6.70 -14.19
C LEU A 468 -26.35 6.19 -15.22
N PRO A 469 -26.22 6.85 -16.39
CA PRO A 469 -25.42 6.33 -17.50
C PRO A 469 -23.92 6.25 -17.19
N GLU A 470 -23.36 7.16 -16.39
CA GLU A 470 -21.94 7.13 -16.00
C GLU A 470 -21.64 5.94 -15.08
N LEU A 471 -22.50 5.68 -14.09
CA LEU A 471 -22.38 4.50 -13.22
C LEU A 471 -22.56 3.20 -14.01
N PHE A 472 -23.47 3.18 -14.99
CA PHE A 472 -23.64 2.04 -15.88
C PHE A 472 -22.34 1.71 -16.63
N GLN A 473 -21.66 2.73 -17.20
CA GLN A 473 -20.40 2.53 -17.90
C GLN A 473 -19.28 2.04 -16.98
N GLN A 474 -19.21 2.56 -15.75
CA GLN A 474 -18.26 2.10 -14.73
C GLN A 474 -18.51 0.62 -14.36
N ALA A 475 -19.76 0.22 -14.12
CA ALA A 475 -20.12 -1.16 -13.81
C ALA A 475 -19.86 -2.10 -15.00
N ALA A 476 -20.17 -1.67 -16.22
CA ALA A 476 -19.88 -2.42 -17.45
C ALA A 476 -18.38 -2.66 -17.64
N ALA A 477 -17.53 -1.67 -17.35
CA ALA A 477 -16.07 -1.83 -17.39
C ALA A 477 -15.57 -2.88 -16.39
N VAL A 478 -16.15 -2.94 -15.19
CA VAL A 478 -15.82 -3.98 -14.19
C VAL A 478 -16.26 -5.37 -14.66
N VAL A 479 -17.44 -5.49 -15.29
CA VAL A 479 -17.91 -6.75 -15.91
C VAL A 479 -16.94 -7.21 -17.00
N GLU A 480 -16.45 -6.30 -17.84
CA GLU A 480 -15.50 -6.61 -18.92
C GLU A 480 -14.12 -7.00 -18.38
N ALA A 481 -13.64 -6.34 -17.33
CA ALA A 481 -12.36 -6.66 -16.70
C ALA A 481 -12.33 -8.06 -16.05
N GLY A 482 -13.47 -8.53 -15.54
CA GLY A 482 -13.63 -9.86 -14.94
C GLY A 482 -13.98 -10.98 -15.93
N MET A 483 -13.99 -10.70 -17.24
CA MET A 483 -14.41 -11.67 -18.26
C MET A 483 -13.37 -12.77 -18.48
N SER A 484 -13.82 -14.02 -18.52
CA SER A 484 -13.01 -15.20 -18.80
C SER A 484 -13.75 -16.16 -19.74
N PRO A 485 -13.08 -17.19 -20.28
CA PRO A 485 -13.76 -18.17 -21.14
C PRO A 485 -14.91 -18.89 -20.40
N GLY A 486 -14.75 -19.11 -19.10
CA GLY A 486 -15.76 -19.67 -18.21
C GLY A 486 -16.99 -18.78 -17.96
N THR A 487 -16.85 -17.45 -18.03
CA THR A 487 -17.93 -16.52 -17.62
C THR A 487 -18.64 -15.85 -18.80
N VAL A 488 -17.98 -15.72 -19.96
CA VAL A 488 -18.47 -14.92 -21.09
C VAL A 488 -19.86 -15.34 -21.58
N VAL A 489 -20.18 -16.64 -21.58
CA VAL A 489 -21.48 -17.12 -22.06
C VAL A 489 -22.62 -16.66 -21.16
N GLY A 490 -22.41 -16.72 -19.84
CA GLY A 490 -23.35 -16.19 -18.86
C GLY A 490 -23.56 -14.68 -19.03
N LEU A 491 -22.47 -13.93 -19.26
CA LEU A 491 -22.51 -12.48 -19.47
C LEU A 491 -23.25 -12.10 -20.77
N LEU A 492 -23.05 -12.86 -21.85
CA LEU A 492 -23.75 -12.66 -23.12
C LEU A 492 -25.26 -12.85 -22.97
N LEU A 493 -25.68 -13.96 -22.35
CA LEU A 493 -27.09 -14.26 -22.11
C LEU A 493 -27.73 -13.22 -21.19
N TRP A 494 -27.00 -12.80 -20.15
CA TRP A 494 -27.43 -11.75 -19.24
C TRP A 494 -27.65 -10.42 -19.98
N ALA A 495 -26.66 -9.94 -20.76
CA ALA A 495 -26.74 -8.68 -21.47
C ALA A 495 -27.84 -8.68 -22.56
N GLU A 496 -27.98 -9.78 -23.30
CA GLU A 496 -29.07 -9.97 -24.29
C GLU A 496 -30.46 -9.84 -23.64
N ALA A 497 -30.63 -10.37 -22.43
CA ALA A 497 -31.91 -10.33 -21.73
C ALA A 497 -32.32 -8.91 -21.27
N ARG A 498 -31.41 -7.92 -21.25
CA ARG A 498 -31.69 -6.57 -20.73
C ARG A 498 -32.11 -5.55 -21.78
N GLY A 499 -32.04 -5.91 -23.06
CA GLY A 499 -32.53 -5.06 -24.14
C GLY A 499 -31.55 -3.95 -24.56
N PRO A 500 -32.05 -2.84 -25.15
CA PRO A 500 -31.23 -1.91 -25.94
C PRO A 500 -30.10 -1.20 -25.17
N ALA A 501 -30.28 -0.91 -23.88
CA ALA A 501 -29.27 -0.22 -23.07
C ALA A 501 -27.96 -1.02 -22.97
N PHE A 502 -28.04 -2.34 -23.04
CA PHE A 502 -26.89 -3.25 -22.96
C PHE A 502 -26.32 -3.63 -24.33
N SER A 503 -26.84 -3.06 -25.43
CA SER A 503 -26.44 -3.45 -26.79
C SER A 503 -24.97 -3.18 -27.11
N GLU A 504 -24.41 -2.10 -26.58
CA GLU A 504 -23.00 -1.76 -26.77
C GLU A 504 -22.09 -2.72 -26.00
N LEU A 505 -22.40 -2.98 -24.73
CA LEU A 505 -21.71 -3.97 -23.89
C LEU A 505 -21.80 -5.36 -24.53
N LEU A 506 -23.00 -5.78 -24.93
CA LEU A 506 -23.25 -7.04 -25.62
C LEU A 506 -22.41 -7.17 -26.89
N SER A 507 -22.23 -6.08 -27.66
CA SER A 507 -21.38 -6.08 -28.85
C SER A 507 -19.91 -6.33 -28.53
N ARG A 508 -19.41 -5.74 -27.43
CA ARG A 508 -18.03 -5.97 -26.94
C ARG A 508 -17.86 -7.40 -26.40
N LEU A 509 -18.82 -7.91 -25.64
CA LEU A 509 -18.84 -9.30 -25.17
C LEU A 509 -18.85 -10.28 -26.36
N LYS A 510 -19.64 -10.01 -27.41
CA LYS A 510 -19.66 -10.81 -28.66
C LYS A 510 -18.28 -10.80 -29.32
N ALA A 511 -17.66 -9.64 -29.46
CA ALA A 511 -16.33 -9.52 -30.05
C ALA A 511 -15.29 -10.34 -29.29
N TRP A 512 -15.32 -10.29 -27.95
CA TRP A 512 -14.42 -11.07 -27.10
C TRP A 512 -14.69 -12.58 -27.18
N TYR A 513 -15.96 -13.00 -27.14
CA TYR A 513 -16.33 -14.41 -27.31
C TYR A 513 -15.81 -14.95 -28.63
N LEU A 514 -16.02 -14.20 -29.72
CA LEU A 514 -15.51 -14.58 -31.02
C LEU A 514 -13.98 -14.70 -30.94
N ALA A 515 -13.28 -13.66 -30.46
CA ALA A 515 -11.82 -13.64 -30.26
C ALA A 515 -11.30 -14.94 -29.61
N ASN A 516 -11.97 -15.43 -28.57
CA ASN A 516 -11.53 -16.52 -27.68
C ASN A 516 -12.33 -17.82 -27.81
N HIS A 517 -13.11 -18.00 -28.88
CA HIS A 517 -14.08 -19.10 -29.03
C HIS A 517 -13.54 -20.51 -28.74
N GLU A 518 -12.31 -20.82 -29.17
CA GLU A 518 -11.68 -22.12 -28.93
C GLU A 518 -11.49 -22.39 -27.42
N ALA A 519 -11.02 -21.40 -26.66
CA ALA A 519 -10.87 -21.50 -25.21
C ALA A 519 -12.22 -21.63 -24.51
N VAL A 520 -13.24 -20.91 -25.00
CA VAL A 520 -14.62 -20.99 -24.45
C VAL A 520 -15.20 -22.40 -24.64
N LEU A 521 -15.00 -23.04 -25.80
CA LEU A 521 -15.44 -24.43 -26.00
C LEU A 521 -14.71 -25.43 -25.10
N GLN A 522 -13.44 -25.16 -24.74
CA GLN A 522 -12.66 -26.04 -23.87
C GLN A 522 -13.07 -25.91 -22.40
N GLU A 523 -13.26 -24.69 -21.91
CA GLU A 523 -13.51 -24.41 -20.50
C GLU A 523 -15.00 -24.42 -20.13
N ALA A 524 -15.88 -24.16 -21.09
CA ALA A 524 -17.28 -23.84 -20.85
C ALA A 524 -18.24 -24.52 -21.85
N ASP A 525 -17.95 -25.75 -22.29
CA ASP A 525 -18.81 -26.50 -23.24
C ASP A 525 -20.29 -26.57 -22.79
N GLU A 526 -20.53 -26.85 -21.51
CA GLU A 526 -21.90 -26.92 -20.96
C GLU A 526 -22.60 -25.55 -20.96
N GLU A 527 -21.85 -24.47 -20.68
CA GLU A 527 -22.40 -23.13 -20.71
C GLU A 527 -22.70 -22.69 -22.16
N VAL A 528 -21.86 -23.06 -23.13
CA VAL A 528 -22.09 -22.80 -24.55
C VAL A 528 -23.40 -23.43 -25.03
N LYS A 529 -23.80 -24.60 -24.52
CA LYS A 529 -25.11 -25.20 -24.83
C LYS A 529 -26.28 -24.32 -24.40
N ARG A 530 -26.11 -23.47 -23.38
CA ARG A 530 -27.12 -22.51 -22.95
C ARG A 530 -27.38 -21.41 -23.98
N LEU A 531 -26.48 -21.17 -24.94
CA LEU A 531 -26.76 -20.25 -26.06
C LEU A 531 -27.96 -20.69 -26.90
N ALA A 532 -28.34 -21.97 -26.87
CA ALA A 532 -29.58 -22.44 -27.51
C ALA A 532 -30.85 -21.79 -26.93
N GLN A 533 -30.78 -21.21 -25.72
CA GLN A 533 -31.87 -20.46 -25.09
C GLN A 533 -32.10 -19.10 -25.78
N CYS A 534 -31.11 -18.59 -26.51
CA CYS A 534 -31.19 -17.33 -27.27
C CYS A 534 -30.79 -17.59 -28.75
N PRO A 535 -31.70 -18.13 -29.59
CA PRO A 535 -31.38 -18.50 -30.97
C PRO A 535 -30.87 -17.33 -31.83
N SER A 536 -31.34 -16.10 -31.59
CA SER A 536 -30.86 -14.87 -32.24
C SER A 536 -29.37 -14.67 -32.02
N LEU A 537 -28.98 -14.62 -30.75
CA LEU A 537 -27.60 -14.47 -30.30
C LEU A 537 -26.71 -15.59 -30.84
N MET A 538 -27.18 -16.84 -30.78
CA MET A 538 -26.44 -17.98 -31.32
C MET A 538 -26.18 -17.87 -32.83
N VAL A 539 -27.20 -17.47 -33.60
CA VAL A 539 -27.06 -17.26 -35.07
C VAL A 539 -26.07 -16.14 -35.38
N GLU A 540 -26.08 -15.04 -34.63
CA GLU A 540 -25.13 -13.95 -34.80
C GLU A 540 -23.69 -14.40 -34.54
N LEU A 541 -23.46 -15.13 -33.44
CA LEU A 541 -22.13 -15.68 -33.12
C LEU A 541 -21.66 -16.68 -34.19
N MET A 542 -22.53 -17.57 -34.67
CA MET A 542 -22.20 -18.51 -35.76
C MET A 542 -21.82 -17.80 -37.06
N ARG A 543 -22.55 -16.74 -37.43
CA ARG A 543 -22.20 -15.90 -38.59
C ARG A 543 -20.84 -15.23 -38.39
N GLY A 544 -20.59 -14.68 -37.20
CA GLY A 544 -19.31 -14.08 -36.84
C GLY A 544 -18.14 -15.05 -36.98
N LEU A 545 -18.28 -16.29 -36.47
CA LEU A 545 -17.28 -17.35 -36.62
C LEU A 545 -17.03 -17.73 -38.09
N SER A 546 -18.09 -17.82 -38.89
CA SER A 546 -18.01 -18.16 -40.33
C SER A 546 -17.31 -17.09 -41.16
N SER A 547 -17.29 -15.84 -40.69
CA SER A 547 -16.67 -14.70 -41.38
C SER A 547 -15.18 -14.50 -41.07
N ARG A 548 -14.56 -15.35 -40.24
CA ARG A 548 -13.16 -15.21 -39.84
C ARG A 548 -12.19 -15.60 -40.96
N PRO A 549 -11.15 -14.79 -41.26
CA PRO A 549 -10.07 -15.21 -42.15
C PRO A 549 -9.28 -16.36 -41.50
N ALA A 550 -9.06 -17.45 -42.23
CA ALA A 550 -8.31 -18.60 -41.75
C ALA A 550 -6.90 -18.16 -41.25
N LYS A 551 -6.59 -18.46 -39.99
CA LYS A 551 -5.24 -18.26 -39.43
C LYS A 551 -4.25 -19.08 -40.27
N ARG A 552 -3.32 -18.41 -40.98
CA ARG A 552 -2.19 -19.09 -41.64
C ARG A 552 -1.39 -19.88 -40.60
N PRO A 553 -0.99 -21.13 -40.87
CA PRO A 553 -0.14 -21.88 -39.95
C PRO A 553 1.21 -21.16 -39.80
N ARG A 554 1.68 -20.99 -38.56
CA ARG A 554 3.06 -20.59 -38.29
C ARG A 554 3.98 -21.67 -38.83
N ALA A 555 4.85 -21.30 -39.78
CA ALA A 555 5.91 -22.17 -40.26
C ALA A 555 6.85 -22.49 -39.08
N SER A 556 7.03 -23.79 -38.86
CA SER A 556 7.89 -24.43 -37.86
C SER A 556 9.36 -24.12 -38.01
#